data_AF-A0A7R9PMA5-F1
#
_entry.id   AF-A0A7R9PMA5-F1
#
_cell.length_a   1.000
_cell.length_b   1.000
_cell.length_c   1.000
_cell.angle_alpha   90.00
_cell.angle_beta   90.00
_cell.angle_gamma   90.00
#
_symmetry.space_group_name_H-M   'P 1'
#
loop_
_entity.id
_entity.type
_entity.pdbx_description
1 polymer ?
#
loop_
_entity_poly.entity_id
_entity_poly.type
_entity_poly.pdbx_seq_one_letter_code
_entity_poly.pdbx_strand_id
1 'polypeptide(L)'
;MDWPLNQMGFQGPKSSSLIGDPRLSRALYERLLRRAKTEDLSEVSGIGCLYQSGVDRFGRPVVVFVGKWFPFRHINLDKALLYLIYLLDPLVKGDYVIAYFHTLTSSPNHPSFAWLREVYNVLPYKYKKNLKAFYIIHPTFWTKAPIPASGIHLSERCCSET
;
A
#
# COMPACT_ATOMS: atom_id res chain seq x y z
N MET A 1 13.49 -5.49 -56.43
CA MET A 1 13.98 -4.73 -55.27
C MET A 1 12.92 -3.66 -55.03
N ASP A 2 12.06 -3.65 -54.02
CA ASP A 2 12.01 -4.35 -52.73
C ASP A 2 10.57 -4.31 -52.18
N TRP A 3 10.26 -5.25 -51.28
CA TRP A 3 9.12 -5.23 -50.32
C TRP A 3 9.70 -4.82 -48.93
N PRO A 4 8.95 -4.36 -47.90
CA PRO A 4 8.81 -2.97 -47.42
C PRO A 4 9.16 -2.88 -45.90
N LEU A 5 8.83 -1.78 -45.21
CA LEU A 5 8.71 -1.76 -43.75
C LEU A 5 7.74 -0.67 -43.26
N ASN A 6 6.53 -1.11 -42.94
CA ASN A 6 5.90 -0.93 -41.63
C ASN A 6 5.95 0.49 -41.00
N GLN A 7 4.91 1.30 -41.25
CA GLN A 7 4.45 2.30 -40.28
C GLN A 7 3.15 1.80 -39.65
N MET A 8 3.28 0.83 -38.75
CA MET A 8 2.25 0.51 -37.77
C MET A 8 2.03 1.74 -36.90
N GLY A 9 0.97 2.51 -37.20
CA GLY A 9 0.37 3.42 -36.25
C GLY A 9 -0.18 2.63 -35.08
N PHE A 10 0.64 2.40 -34.06
CA PHE A 10 0.18 1.86 -32.77
C PHE A 10 -0.59 2.96 -32.04
N GLN A 11 -1.84 3.18 -32.45
CA GLN A 11 -2.81 3.90 -31.63
C GLN A 11 -3.16 3.01 -30.45
N GLY A 12 -2.37 3.12 -29.38
CA GLY A 12 -2.71 2.51 -28.11
C GLY A 12 -4.11 2.94 -27.68
N PRO A 13 -4.88 2.05 -27.01
CA PRO A 13 -6.24 2.36 -26.60
C PRO A 13 -6.26 3.61 -25.72
N LYS A 14 -7.14 4.56 -26.06
CA LYS A 14 -7.41 5.75 -25.25
C LYS A 14 -7.80 5.31 -23.84
N SER A 15 -7.15 5.89 -22.82
CA SER A 15 -7.25 5.60 -21.39
C SER A 15 -8.67 5.32 -20.84
N SER A 16 -9.73 5.83 -21.48
CA SER A 16 -11.12 5.62 -21.10
C SER A 16 -11.71 4.23 -21.40
N SER A 17 -11.15 3.43 -22.32
CA SER A 17 -11.71 2.12 -22.71
C SER A 17 -11.18 0.93 -21.89
N LEU A 18 -10.24 1.16 -20.97
CA LEU A 18 -9.60 0.09 -20.17
C LEU A 18 -10.39 -0.29 -18.92
N ILE A 19 -11.44 0.46 -18.58
CA ILE A 19 -12.06 0.47 -17.25
C ILE A 19 -13.14 -0.62 -17.08
N GLY A 20 -13.57 -1.30 -18.16
CA GLY A 20 -14.71 -2.23 -18.13
C GLY A 20 -14.43 -3.70 -18.42
N ASP A 21 -13.27 -4.05 -19.00
CA ASP A 21 -13.01 -5.41 -19.48
C ASP A 21 -12.06 -6.19 -18.55
N PRO A 22 -12.54 -7.23 -17.83
CA PRO A 22 -11.73 -8.01 -16.90
C PRO A 22 -10.49 -8.65 -17.54
N ARG A 23 -10.54 -8.92 -18.85
CA ARG A 23 -9.42 -9.52 -19.59
C ARG A 23 -8.29 -8.51 -19.81
N LEU A 24 -8.64 -7.26 -20.09
CA LEU A 24 -7.67 -6.18 -20.26
C LEU A 24 -7.01 -5.82 -18.93
N SER A 25 -7.77 -5.76 -17.83
CA SER A 25 -7.23 -5.51 -16.49
C SER A 25 -6.20 -6.55 -16.08
N ARG A 26 -6.40 -7.82 -16.46
CA ARG A 26 -5.44 -8.90 -16.19
C ARG A 26 -4.15 -8.77 -17.00
N ALA A 27 -4.25 -8.50 -18.30
CA ALA A 27 -3.06 -8.32 -19.15
C ALA A 27 -2.22 -7.09 -18.74
N LEU A 28 -2.88 -5.99 -18.36
CA LEU A 28 -2.23 -4.80 -17.81
C LEU A 28 -1.53 -5.11 -16.49
N TYR A 29 -2.21 -5.81 -15.58
CA TYR A 29 -1.62 -6.23 -14.32
C TYR A 29 -0.39 -7.13 -14.52
N GLU A 30 -0.45 -8.11 -15.43
CA GLU A 30 0.69 -8.97 -15.74
C GLU A 30 1.88 -8.18 -16.31
N ARG A 31 1.63 -7.16 -17.13
CA ARG A 31 2.67 -6.24 -17.61
C ARG A 31 3.28 -5.43 -16.48
N LEU A 32 2.46 -4.90 -15.57
CA LEU A 32 2.94 -4.16 -14.39
C LEU A 32 3.75 -5.07 -13.45
N LEU A 33 3.31 -6.30 -13.22
CA LEU A 33 4.03 -7.27 -12.39
C LEU A 33 5.38 -7.65 -12.99
N ARG A 34 5.46 -7.81 -14.32
CA ARG A 34 6.74 -8.04 -15.02
C ARG A 34 7.69 -6.86 -14.79
N ARG A 35 7.21 -5.63 -15.02
CA ARG A 35 7.98 -4.41 -14.76
C ARG A 35 8.47 -4.33 -13.31
N ALA A 36 7.58 -4.61 -12.37
CA ALA A 36 7.90 -4.56 -10.94
C ALA A 36 9.00 -5.54 -10.52
N LYS A 37 9.21 -6.62 -11.27
CA LYS A 37 10.28 -7.60 -11.03
C LYS A 37 11.59 -7.26 -11.76
N THR A 38 11.54 -6.44 -12.80
CA THR A 38 12.70 -6.10 -13.65
C THR A 38 13.28 -4.72 -13.37
N GLU A 39 12.45 -3.79 -12.90
CA GLU A 39 12.80 -2.39 -12.70
C GLU A 39 13.49 -2.22 -11.33
N ASP A 40 14.47 -1.32 -11.25
CA ASP A 40 15.13 -1.02 -9.97
C ASP A 40 14.23 -0.18 -9.08
N LEU A 41 13.85 -0.75 -7.93
CA LEU A 41 12.94 -0.17 -6.94
C LEU A 41 13.66 0.21 -5.64
N SER A 42 15.00 0.20 -5.64
CA SER A 42 15.82 0.48 -4.45
C SER A 42 15.54 1.85 -3.84
N GLU A 43 15.26 2.85 -4.67
CA GLU A 43 14.85 4.19 -4.23
C GLU A 43 13.59 4.14 -3.36
N VAL A 44 12.59 3.36 -3.73
CA VAL A 44 11.31 3.26 -3.00
C VAL A 44 11.43 2.33 -1.79
N SER A 45 12.16 1.23 -1.94
CA SER A 45 12.41 0.28 -0.86
C SER A 45 13.21 0.92 0.29
N GLY A 46 14.25 1.69 -0.04
CA GLY A 46 15.12 2.36 0.94
C GLY A 46 14.42 3.43 1.77
N ILE A 47 13.25 3.90 1.33
CA ILE A 47 12.46 4.92 2.03
C ILE A 47 11.66 4.31 3.20
N GLY A 48 11.45 2.99 3.22
CA GLY A 48 10.76 2.31 4.32
C GLY A 48 9.29 2.68 4.46
N CYS A 49 8.67 3.27 3.43
CA CYS A 49 7.26 3.65 3.46
C CYS A 49 6.32 2.44 3.32
N LEU A 50 6.80 1.31 2.81
CA LEU A 50 6.01 0.10 2.64
C LEU A 50 6.85 -1.13 2.95
N TYR A 51 6.41 -1.93 3.91
CA TYR A 51 7.09 -3.16 4.31
C TYR A 51 6.11 -4.18 4.89
N GLN A 52 6.48 -5.46 4.83
CA GLN A 52 5.74 -6.51 5.51
C GLN A 52 6.17 -6.57 6.98
N SER A 53 5.21 -6.63 7.90
CA SER A 53 5.43 -6.60 9.35
C SER A 53 4.68 -7.72 10.04
N GLY A 54 5.31 -8.89 10.16
CA GLY A 54 4.77 -10.01 10.93
C GLY A 54 3.39 -10.51 10.45
N VAL A 55 2.65 -11.11 11.39
CA VAL A 55 1.33 -11.70 11.15
C VAL A 55 0.33 -11.24 12.22
N ASP A 56 -0.93 -11.12 11.82
CA ASP A 56 -2.07 -10.86 12.72
C ASP A 56 -2.40 -12.11 13.56
N ARG A 57 -3.30 -11.97 14.55
CA ARG A 57 -3.78 -13.04 15.44
C ARG A 57 -4.32 -14.28 14.73
N PHE A 58 -4.72 -14.14 13.47
CA PHE A 58 -5.21 -15.22 12.61
C PHE A 58 -4.14 -15.77 11.65
N GLY A 59 -2.86 -15.44 11.85
CA GLY A 59 -1.75 -15.89 11.00
C GLY A 59 -1.68 -15.19 9.64
N ARG A 60 -2.39 -14.08 9.47
CA ARG A 60 -2.46 -13.34 8.20
C ARG A 60 -1.30 -12.35 8.11
N PRO A 61 -0.54 -12.29 7.00
CA PRO A 61 0.52 -11.31 6.85
C PRO A 61 -0.02 -9.88 6.93
N VAL A 62 0.67 -9.04 7.71
CA VAL A 62 0.35 -7.62 7.85
C VAL A 62 1.33 -6.80 7.02
N VAL A 63 0.80 -5.93 6.17
CA VAL A 63 1.57 -4.98 5.37
C VAL A 63 1.42 -3.61 6.00
N VAL A 64 2.54 -2.97 6.32
CA VAL A 64 2.56 -1.64 6.93
C VAL A 64 2.89 -0.61 5.85
N PHE A 65 2.01 0.38 5.72
CA PHE A 65 2.24 1.56 4.90
C PHE A 65 2.37 2.79 5.80
N VAL A 66 3.48 3.52 5.71
CA VAL A 66 3.75 4.72 6.49
C VAL A 66 3.71 5.95 5.59
N GLY A 67 2.67 6.77 5.75
CA GLY A 67 2.46 7.95 4.92
C GLY A 67 3.53 9.04 5.08
N LYS A 68 4.11 9.19 6.28
CA LYS A 68 5.15 10.20 6.57
C LYS A 68 6.35 10.12 5.64
N TRP A 69 6.75 8.89 5.30
CA TRP A 69 7.92 8.62 4.48
C TRP A 69 7.58 8.59 3.00
N PHE A 70 6.41 9.08 2.56
CA PHE A 70 6.07 9.13 1.14
C PHE A 70 6.32 10.54 0.58
N PRO A 71 7.54 10.89 0.11
CA PRO A 71 7.82 12.18 -0.51
C PRO A 71 7.15 12.27 -1.89
N PHE A 72 5.86 12.58 -1.92
CA PHE A 72 5.03 12.66 -3.14
C PHE A 72 5.63 13.56 -4.24
N ARG A 73 6.44 14.56 -3.87
CA ARG A 73 7.10 15.49 -4.80
C ARG A 73 8.43 14.99 -5.39
N HIS A 74 9.05 13.99 -4.77
CA HIS A 74 10.40 13.53 -5.14
C HIS A 74 10.44 12.04 -5.52
N ILE A 75 9.41 11.26 -5.18
CA ILE A 75 9.26 9.87 -5.61
C ILE A 75 8.54 9.78 -6.95
N ASN A 76 9.01 8.89 -7.80
CA ASN A 76 8.27 8.44 -8.96
C ASN A 76 7.08 7.56 -8.53
N LEU A 77 5.86 8.06 -8.71
CA LEU A 77 4.61 7.39 -8.34
C LEU A 77 4.42 6.05 -9.08
N ASP A 78 4.96 5.90 -10.29
CA ASP A 78 4.92 4.65 -11.04
C ASP A 78 5.79 3.59 -10.35
N LYS A 79 7.01 3.95 -9.94
CA LYS A 79 7.89 3.05 -9.17
C LYS A 79 7.25 2.66 -7.83
N ALA A 80 6.56 3.59 -7.17
CA ALA A 80 5.82 3.29 -5.94
C ALA A 80 4.69 2.27 -6.16
N LEU A 81 3.93 2.41 -7.25
CA LEU A 81 2.91 1.44 -7.63
C LEU A 81 3.53 0.07 -7.94
N LEU A 82 4.65 0.04 -8.67
CA LEU A 82 5.36 -1.20 -8.99
C LEU A 82 5.84 -1.91 -7.71
N TYR A 83 6.43 -1.18 -6.78
CA TYR A 83 6.87 -1.73 -5.49
C TYR A 83 5.70 -2.25 -4.64
N LEU A 84 4.56 -1.55 -4.64
CA LEU A 84 3.34 -2.03 -4.01
C LEU A 84 2.85 -3.34 -4.62
N ILE A 85 2.82 -3.44 -5.95
CA ILE A 85 2.42 -4.67 -6.65
C ILE A 85 3.40 -5.81 -6.33
N TYR A 86 4.70 -5.54 -6.37
CA TYR A 86 5.75 -6.51 -6.04
C TYR A 86 5.57 -7.10 -4.64
N LEU A 87 5.35 -6.25 -3.64
CA LEU A 87 5.20 -6.66 -2.24
C LEU A 87 3.88 -7.39 -1.98
N LEU A 88 2.79 -6.97 -2.64
CA LEU A 88 1.47 -7.56 -2.45
C LEU A 88 1.21 -8.82 -3.29
N ASP A 89 1.83 -9.02 -4.46
CA ASP A 89 1.59 -10.19 -5.34
C ASP A 89 1.71 -11.56 -4.64
N PRO A 90 2.70 -11.82 -3.76
CA PRO A 90 2.72 -13.07 -3.00
C PRO A 90 1.62 -13.13 -1.92
N LEU A 91 1.26 -11.99 -1.33
CA LEU A 91 0.30 -11.91 -0.22
C LEU A 91 -1.14 -12.08 -0.68
N VAL A 92 -1.49 -11.57 -1.86
CA VAL A 92 -2.84 -11.69 -2.44
C VAL A 92 -3.20 -13.12 -2.85
N LYS A 93 -2.29 -14.10 -2.71
CA LYS A 93 -2.62 -15.53 -2.84
C LYS A 93 -3.42 -16.04 -1.64
N GLY A 94 -3.31 -15.37 -0.49
CA GLY A 94 -4.02 -15.69 0.74
C GLY A 94 -4.63 -14.45 1.37
N ASP A 95 -5.20 -14.61 2.56
CA ASP A 95 -5.82 -13.53 3.31
C ASP A 95 -4.75 -12.63 3.95
N TYR A 96 -4.86 -11.32 3.74
CA TYR A 96 -3.88 -10.36 4.25
C TYR A 96 -4.55 -9.12 4.85
N VAL A 97 -3.76 -8.35 5.59
CA VAL A 97 -4.18 -7.14 6.28
C VAL A 97 -3.22 -6.01 5.94
N ILE A 98 -3.74 -4.80 5.77
CA ILE A 98 -2.90 -3.60 5.61
C ILE A 98 -3.10 -2.69 6.84
N ALA A 99 -2.01 -2.15 7.37
CA ALA A 99 -1.99 -1.10 8.38
C ALA A 99 -1.39 0.18 7.78
N TYR A 100 -2.21 1.20 7.63
CA TYR A 100 -1.85 2.51 7.10
C TYR A 100 -1.65 3.51 8.24
N PHE A 101 -0.40 3.91 8.47
CA PHE A 101 -0.03 4.94 9.44
C PHE A 101 -0.04 6.31 8.78
N HIS A 102 -1.05 7.10 9.11
CA HIS A 102 -1.21 8.47 8.65
C HIS A 102 -0.59 9.45 9.66
N THR A 103 0.73 9.42 9.81
CA THR A 103 1.42 10.22 10.82
C THR A 103 1.95 11.56 10.29
N LEU A 104 1.53 12.68 10.90
CA LEU A 104 2.10 14.04 10.71
C LEU A 104 2.31 14.46 9.25
N THR A 105 1.39 14.08 8.37
CA THR A 105 1.40 14.48 6.95
C THR A 105 0.95 15.93 6.84
N SER A 106 1.87 16.87 6.62
CA SER A 106 1.56 18.18 6.06
C SER A 106 0.98 17.99 4.64
N SER A 107 0.16 18.94 4.15
CA SER A 107 -0.61 18.79 2.89
C SER A 107 0.14 18.32 1.62
N PRO A 108 1.48 18.42 1.47
CA PRO A 108 2.17 17.86 0.29
C PRO A 108 2.69 16.41 0.41
N ASN A 109 2.55 15.73 1.55
CA ASN A 109 3.27 14.47 1.82
C ASN A 109 2.41 13.19 1.77
N HIS A 110 1.22 13.24 1.18
CA HIS A 110 0.36 12.06 1.04
C HIS A 110 0.02 11.80 -0.42
N PRO A 111 -0.12 10.52 -0.83
CA PRO A 111 -0.65 10.21 -2.14
C PRO A 111 -2.02 10.88 -2.29
N SER A 112 -2.23 11.58 -3.40
CA SER A 112 -3.52 12.19 -3.70
C SER A 112 -4.60 11.11 -3.72
N PHE A 113 -5.82 11.46 -3.27
CA PHE A 113 -6.95 10.53 -3.35
C PHE A 113 -7.19 10.03 -4.78
N ALA A 114 -6.88 10.86 -5.78
CA ALA A 114 -6.91 10.49 -7.19
C ALA A 114 -5.93 9.34 -7.51
N TRP A 115 -4.68 9.40 -7.03
CA TRP A 115 -3.71 8.32 -7.22
C TRP A 115 -4.14 7.04 -6.51
N LEU A 116 -4.61 7.10 -5.26
CA LEU A 116 -5.12 5.93 -4.56
C LEU A 116 -6.29 5.27 -5.31
N ARG A 117 -7.17 6.09 -5.89
CA ARG A 117 -8.29 5.61 -6.72
C ARG A 117 -7.80 4.95 -8.01
N GLU A 118 -6.77 5.51 -8.64
CA GLU A 118 -6.15 4.94 -9.84
C GLU A 118 -5.50 3.58 -9.53
N VAL A 119 -4.71 3.48 -8.45
CA VAL A 119 -4.15 2.21 -7.98
C VAL A 119 -5.27 1.21 -7.70
N TYR A 120 -6.34 1.61 -7.02
CA TYR A 120 -7.48 0.75 -6.74
C TYR A 120 -8.21 0.27 -8.01
N ASN A 121 -8.20 1.04 -9.09
CA ASN A 121 -8.77 0.67 -10.37
C ASN A 121 -7.87 -0.29 -11.16
N VAL A 122 -6.55 -0.11 -11.08
CA VAL A 122 -5.56 -0.98 -11.73
C VAL A 122 -5.45 -2.35 -11.05
N LEU A 123 -5.62 -2.39 -9.72
CA LEU A 123 -5.49 -3.62 -8.96
C LEU A 123 -6.66 -4.60 -9.26
N PRO A 124 -6.35 -5.86 -9.63
CA PRO A 124 -7.38 -6.85 -9.93
C PRO A 124 -8.20 -7.24 -8.70
N TYR A 125 -9.40 -7.77 -8.92
CA TYR A 125 -10.38 -8.12 -7.88
C TYR A 125 -9.79 -8.98 -6.73
N LYS A 126 -8.80 -9.83 -7.00
CA LYS A 126 -8.11 -10.65 -5.98
C LYS A 126 -7.54 -9.82 -4.82
N TYR A 127 -7.04 -8.61 -5.09
CA TYR A 127 -6.50 -7.71 -4.06
C TYR A 127 -7.58 -7.29 -3.07
N LYS A 128 -8.79 -7.03 -3.57
CA LYS A 128 -9.93 -6.55 -2.78
C LYS A 128 -10.57 -7.69 -2.00
N LYS A 129 -10.71 -8.85 -2.64
CA LYS A 129 -11.32 -10.05 -2.02
C LYS A 129 -10.53 -10.57 -0.82
N ASN A 130 -9.20 -10.55 -0.94
CA ASN A 130 -8.31 -11.17 0.04
C ASN A 130 -7.82 -10.20 1.13
N LEU A 131 -8.10 -8.90 0.99
CA LEU A 131 -7.88 -7.91 2.03
C LEU A 131 -8.95 -8.05 3.12
N LYS A 132 -8.57 -8.51 4.32
CA LYS A 132 -9.52 -8.71 5.44
C LYS A 132 -9.74 -7.47 6.28
N ALA A 133 -8.71 -6.65 6.42
CA ALA A 133 -8.78 -5.43 7.18
C ALA A 133 -7.79 -4.39 6.63
N PHE A 134 -8.22 -3.14 6.65
CA PHE A 134 -7.40 -1.97 6.34
C PHE A 134 -7.42 -1.04 7.57
N TYR A 135 -6.42 -1.16 8.43
CA TYR A 135 -6.31 -0.36 9.65
C TYR A 135 -5.74 1.01 9.33
N ILE A 136 -6.50 2.06 9.57
CA ILE A 136 -6.00 3.44 9.45
C ILE A 136 -5.62 3.93 10.85
N ILE A 137 -4.34 4.19 11.05
CA ILE A 137 -3.78 4.63 12.34
C ILE A 137 -3.41 6.10 12.20
N HIS A 138 -4.20 6.96 12.85
CA HIS A 138 -3.91 8.38 12.99
C HIS A 138 -3.26 8.66 14.35
N PRO A 139 -2.09 9.32 14.43
CA PRO A 139 -1.46 9.66 15.71
C PRO A 139 -2.27 10.66 16.53
N THR A 140 -3.24 11.35 15.93
CA THR A 140 -4.16 12.27 16.62
C THR A 140 -5.39 11.59 17.23
N PHE A 141 -5.64 10.31 16.93
CA PHE A 141 -6.85 9.62 17.42
C PHE A 141 -6.67 8.95 18.79
N TRP A 142 -5.43 8.61 19.18
CA TRP A 142 -5.17 7.79 20.37
C TRP A 142 -4.84 8.58 21.64
N THR A 143 -4.63 9.90 21.57
CA THR A 143 -4.31 10.75 22.73
C THR A 143 -5.52 11.47 23.34
N LYS A 144 -6.75 11.09 22.98
CA LYS A 144 -8.00 11.62 23.58
C LYS A 144 -8.82 10.60 24.35
N ALA A 145 -8.20 9.56 24.92
CA ALA A 145 -8.79 8.91 26.07
C ALA A 145 -8.33 9.70 27.31
N PRO A 146 -9.18 10.54 27.95
CA PRO A 146 -8.86 11.02 29.28
C PRO A 146 -8.66 9.79 30.15
N ILE A 147 -7.48 9.65 30.75
CA ILE A 147 -7.28 8.74 31.86
C ILE A 147 -8.37 9.12 32.87
N PRO A 148 -9.33 8.24 33.21
CA PRO A 148 -10.29 8.56 34.25
C PRO A 148 -9.49 8.76 35.53
N ALA A 149 -9.45 10.00 36.01
CA ALA A 149 -8.82 10.41 37.26
C ALA A 149 -9.63 9.91 38.48
N SER A 150 -10.04 8.64 38.45
CA SER A 150 -10.74 7.98 39.53
C SER A 150 -9.93 6.77 39.97
N GLY A 151 -9.13 6.99 41.01
CA GLY A 151 -8.81 5.95 41.99
C GLY A 151 -7.66 5.01 41.64
N ILE A 152 -6.44 5.53 41.49
CA ILE A 152 -5.29 4.75 41.96
C ILE A 152 -5.19 5.02 43.47
N HIS A 153 -5.91 4.21 44.24
CA HIS A 153 -5.63 4.06 45.67
C HIS A 153 -4.38 3.18 45.75
N LEU A 154 -3.21 3.80 45.87
CA LEU A 154 -1.97 3.09 46.21
C LEU A 154 -2.16 2.53 47.63
N SER A 155 -2.60 1.29 47.72
CA SER A 155 -2.46 0.48 48.94
C SER A 155 -0.99 0.11 49.08
N GLU A 156 -0.23 0.93 49.77
CA GLU A 156 1.08 0.56 50.31
C GLU A 156 0.89 -0.46 51.43
N ARG A 157 0.78 -1.76 51.12
CA ARG A 157 1.24 -2.83 52.02
C ARG A 157 1.65 -4.06 51.21
N CYS A 158 2.93 -4.37 51.37
CA CYS A 158 3.51 -5.70 51.58
C CYS A 158 4.67 -5.99 50.61
N CYS A 159 5.81 -5.35 50.86
CA CYS A 159 7.10 -6.03 50.75
C CYS A 159 7.57 -6.27 52.18
N SER A 160 7.63 -7.55 52.50
CA SER A 160 8.13 -8.17 53.71
C SER A 160 9.58 -7.79 54.02
N GLU A 161 9.83 -7.34 55.24
CA GLU A 161 11.15 -7.44 55.88
C GLU A 161 11.06 -8.50 57.00
N THR A 162 11.96 -9.49 56.90
CA THR A 162 12.42 -10.47 57.92
C THR A 162 11.42 -11.41 58.58
#